data_AF-R4TV53-F1
#
_entry.id   AF-R4TV53-F1
#
_cell.length_a   1.000
_cell.length_b   1.000
_cell.length_c   1.000
_cell.angle_alpha   90.00
_cell.angle_beta   90.00
_cell.angle_gamma   90.00
#
_symmetry.space_group_name_H-M   'P 1'
#
loop_
_entity.id
_entity.type
_entity.pdbx_description
1 polymer ?
#
loop_
_entity_poly.entity_id
_entity_poly.type
_entity_poly.pdbx_seq_one_letter_code
_entity_poly.pdbx_strand_id
1 'polypeptide(L)'
;ALDFSIVEISIHPDFDTATYENDIAVVKMHRPTIFDSYIWPVCLPPIGRSFENESAIVTGWGTRYYGGPASTVLMEVGVPVWPRDRCTRSFVQRIPNTAICAGSYEGGGDSCQ
;
A
#
# COMPACT_ATOMS: atom_id res chain seq x y z
N ALA A 1 -2.89 17.04 17.07
CA ALA A 1 -3.20 16.33 15.81
C ALA A 1 -4.11 17.22 14.98
N LEU A 2 -4.04 17.13 13.64
CA LEU A 2 -5.05 17.72 12.76
C LEU A 2 -6.02 16.61 12.39
N ASP A 3 -7.26 16.72 12.85
CA ASP A 3 -8.29 15.73 12.58
C ASP A 3 -9.29 16.29 11.56
N PHE A 4 -9.70 15.43 10.63
CA PHE A 4 -10.63 15.78 9.55
C PHE A 4 -11.80 14.80 9.53
N SER A 5 -13.03 15.32 9.51
CA SER A 5 -14.18 14.48 9.16
C SER A 5 -14.17 14.13 7.67
N ILE A 6 -14.61 12.90 7.39
CA ILE A 6 -14.79 12.36 6.05
C ILE A 6 -16.19 12.74 5.56
N VAL A 7 -16.29 13.27 4.35
CA VAL A 7 -17.59 13.59 3.72
C VAL A 7 -18.00 12.60 2.65
N GLU A 8 -17.05 11.87 2.09
CA GLU A 8 -17.30 10.92 1.00
C GLU A 8 -16.20 9.85 0.98
N ILE A 9 -16.60 8.61 0.73
CA ILE A 9 -15.71 7.48 0.45
C ILE A 9 -16.14 6.93 -0.90
N SER A 10 -15.31 7.09 -1.92
CA SER A 10 -15.53 6.55 -3.26
C SER A 10 -14.71 5.28 -3.41
N ILE A 11 -15.38 4.13 -3.30
CA ILE A 11 -14.79 2.81 -3.56
C ILE A 11 -14.74 2.59 -5.08
N HIS A 12 -13.72 1.90 -5.58
CA HIS A 12 -13.68 1.52 -7.00
C HIS A 12 -14.95 0.73 -7.36
N PRO A 13 -15.68 1.10 -8.44
CA PRO A 13 -16.97 0.48 -8.77
C PRO A 13 -16.86 -1.02 -9.05
N ASP A 14 -15.72 -1.47 -9.56
CA ASP A 14 -15.42 -2.86 -9.86
C ASP A 14 -14.57 -3.55 -8.77
N PHE A 15 -14.59 -3.05 -7.53
CA PHE A 15 -13.92 -3.73 -6.41
C PHE A 15 -14.58 -5.09 -6.14
N ASP A 16 -13.77 -6.15 -6.16
CA ASP A 16 -14.21 -7.52 -5.89
C ASP A 16 -13.67 -7.99 -4.55
N THR A 17 -14.57 -8.26 -3.60
CA THR A 17 -14.22 -8.66 -2.23
C THR A 17 -13.68 -10.10 -2.12
N ALA A 18 -13.92 -10.95 -3.10
CA ALA A 18 -13.44 -12.33 -3.13
C ALA A 18 -12.03 -12.42 -3.71
N THR A 19 -11.72 -11.58 -4.70
CA THR A 19 -10.42 -11.61 -5.41
C THR A 19 -9.48 -10.48 -5.02
N TYR A 20 -9.98 -9.45 -4.34
CA TYR A 20 -9.30 -8.17 -4.11
C TYR A 20 -8.86 -7.49 -5.42
N GLU A 21 -9.53 -7.78 -6.54
CA GLU A 21 -9.35 -7.01 -7.78
C GLU A 21 -9.88 -5.59 -7.56
N ASN A 22 -9.13 -4.61 -8.08
CA ASN A 22 -9.42 -3.18 -7.94
C ASN A 22 -9.55 -2.69 -6.47
N ASP A 23 -8.73 -3.22 -5.56
CA ASP A 23 -8.67 -2.79 -4.16
C ASP A 23 -8.07 -1.37 -4.02
N ILE A 24 -8.91 -0.36 -4.24
CA ILE A 24 -8.57 1.06 -4.11
C ILE A 24 -9.83 1.89 -3.79
N ALA A 25 -9.65 2.92 -2.96
CA ALA A 25 -10.70 3.91 -2.67
C ALA A 25 -10.11 5.32 -2.53
N VAL A 26 -10.93 6.34 -2.75
CA VAL A 26 -10.60 7.74 -2.48
C VAL A 26 -11.46 8.25 -1.34
N VAL A 27 -10.80 8.79 -0.31
CA VAL A 27 -11.46 9.41 0.84
C VAL A 27 -11.39 10.92 0.71
N LYS A 28 -12.54 11.58 0.72
CA LYS A 28 -12.66 13.04 0.63
C LYS A 28 -12.88 13.64 2.01
N MET A 29 -11.98 14.54 2.38
CA MET A 29 -12.09 15.32 3.63
C MET A 29 -13.10 16.46 3.48
N HIS A 30 -13.75 16.85 4.57
CA HIS A 30 -14.71 17.98 4.58
C HIS A 30 -14.12 19.34 4.19
N ARG A 31 -12.80 19.50 4.33
CA ARG A 31 -12.05 20.70 3.98
C ARG A 31 -10.62 20.34 3.57
N PRO A 32 -9.93 21.19 2.77
CA PRO A 32 -8.52 21.00 2.47
C PRO A 32 -7.65 21.17 3.72
N THR A 33 -6.46 20.55 3.69
CA THR A 33 -5.38 20.84 4.63
C THR A 33 -4.45 21.92 4.07
N ILE A 34 -3.59 22.48 4.92
CA ILE A 34 -2.49 23.36 4.51
C ILE A 34 -1.24 22.50 4.39
N PHE A 35 -0.48 22.69 3.32
CA PHE A 35 0.79 21.98 3.12
C PHE A 35 1.92 22.69 3.87
N ASP A 36 2.77 21.88 4.49
CA ASP A 36 3.94 22.32 5.25
C ASP A 36 5.05 21.24 5.22
N SER A 37 6.05 21.36 6.09
CA SER A 37 7.15 20.41 6.18
C SER A 37 6.76 19.02 6.69
N TYR A 38 5.57 18.87 7.29
CA TYR A 38 5.05 17.62 7.85
C TYR A 38 3.91 17.04 7.00
N ILE A 39 3.23 17.88 6.20
CA ILE A 39 2.08 17.51 5.39
C ILE A 39 2.37 17.86 3.93
N TRP A 40 2.67 16.83 3.13
CA TRP A 40 2.93 16.97 1.71
C TRP A 40 2.35 15.78 0.92
N PRO A 41 1.74 15.99 -0.25
CA PRO A 41 1.20 14.90 -1.05
C PRO A 41 2.30 14.06 -1.72
N VAL A 42 1.99 12.78 -1.97
CA VAL A 42 2.80 11.90 -2.82
C VAL A 42 2.46 12.11 -4.30
N CYS A 43 3.41 11.82 -5.19
CA CYS A 43 3.19 11.87 -6.63
C CYS A 43 2.41 10.64 -7.11
N LEU A 44 1.50 10.83 -8.07
CA LEU A 44 0.93 9.72 -8.83
C LEU A 44 1.89 9.29 -9.95
N PRO A 45 2.00 7.97 -10.22
CA PRO A 45 2.87 7.49 -11.28
C PRO A 45 2.25 7.71 -12.67
N PRO A 46 3.07 7.78 -13.73
CA PRO A 46 2.58 7.72 -15.11
C PRO A 46 1.83 6.42 -15.37
N ILE A 47 0.78 6.49 -16.19
CA ILE A 47 -0.01 5.31 -16.59
C ILE A 47 0.90 4.30 -17.29
N GLY A 48 0.80 3.03 -16.89
CA GLY A 48 1.54 1.92 -17.50
C GLY A 48 3.02 1.84 -17.11
N ARG A 49 3.50 2.67 -16.18
CA ARG A 49 4.86 2.52 -15.64
C ARG A 49 4.99 1.19 -14.89
N SER A 50 6.00 0.42 -15.25
CA SER A 50 6.45 -0.74 -14.47
C SER A 50 7.40 -0.30 -13.36
N PHE A 51 7.32 -0.98 -12.21
CA PHE A 51 8.22 -0.80 -11.05
C PHE A 51 9.01 -2.07 -10.76
N GLU A 52 8.98 -3.07 -11.63
CA GLU A 52 9.67 -4.33 -11.42
C GLU A 52 11.17 -4.13 -11.19
N ASN A 53 11.72 -4.78 -10.17
CA ASN A 53 13.11 -4.65 -9.72
C ASN A 53 13.50 -3.28 -9.16
N GLU A 54 12.56 -2.34 -9.01
CA GLU A 54 12.79 -1.13 -8.22
C GLU A 54 12.68 -1.44 -6.71
N SER A 55 13.23 -0.57 -5.87
CA SER A 55 13.01 -0.61 -4.42
C SER A 55 11.85 0.30 -4.05
N ALA A 56 10.95 -0.20 -3.21
CA ALA A 56 9.84 0.53 -2.64
C ALA A 56 10.01 0.67 -1.12
N ILE A 57 9.35 1.67 -0.55
CA ILE A 57 9.27 1.85 0.91
C ILE A 57 7.84 1.54 1.33
N VAL A 58 7.69 0.61 2.26
CA VAL A 58 6.44 0.36 2.97
C VAL A 58 6.54 1.04 4.33
N THR A 59 5.53 1.82 4.71
CA THR A 59 5.51 2.55 5.98
C THR A 59 4.15 2.44 6.66
N GLY A 60 4.13 2.46 8.00
CA GLY A 60 2.90 2.42 8.78
C GLY A 60 3.08 2.21 10.27
N TRP A 61 1.96 2.10 10.97
CA TRP A 61 1.87 1.84 12.43
C TRP A 61 1.32 0.43 12.74
N GLY A 62 1.27 -0.46 11.76
CA GLY A 62 0.81 -1.84 11.92
C GLY A 62 1.65 -2.64 12.91
N THR A 63 1.32 -3.91 13.07
CA THR A 63 2.05 -4.86 13.90
C THR A 63 3.48 -5.04 13.43
N ARG A 64 4.40 -5.29 14.37
CA ARG A 64 5.84 -5.46 14.06
C ARG A 64 6.18 -6.85 13.53
N TYR A 65 5.28 -7.80 13.73
CA TYR A 65 5.33 -9.18 13.28
C TYR A 65 3.91 -9.73 13.37
N TYR A 66 3.67 -10.85 12.69
CA TYR A 66 2.35 -11.47 12.60
C TYR A 66 1.71 -11.72 13.99
N GLY A 67 0.55 -11.10 14.23
CA GLY A 67 -0.19 -11.22 15.50
C GLY A 67 0.46 -10.49 16.69
N GLY A 68 1.50 -9.68 16.44
CA GLY A 68 2.17 -8.89 17.46
C GLY A 68 1.42 -7.62 17.86
N PRO A 69 2.03 -6.73 18.67
CA PRO A 69 1.45 -5.42 18.97
C PRO A 69 1.68 -4.43 17.83
N ALA A 70 0.71 -3.53 17.62
CA ALA A 70 0.84 -2.37 16.75
C ALA A 70 1.94 -1.43 17.25
N SER A 71 2.61 -0.74 16.33
CA SER A 71 3.67 0.21 16.69
C SER A 71 3.09 1.55 17.10
N THR A 72 3.61 2.13 18.19
CA THR A 72 3.28 3.50 18.62
C THR A 72 4.06 4.58 17.87
N VAL A 73 5.05 4.18 17.08
CA VAL A 73 5.88 5.04 16.24
C VAL A 73 5.80 4.59 14.80
N LEU A 74 5.87 5.54 13.86
CA LEU A 74 5.87 5.24 12.43
C LEU A 74 7.10 4.40 12.09
N MET A 75 6.88 3.27 11.43
CA MET A 75 7.95 2.39 10.96
C MET A 75 8.04 2.45 9.44
N GLU A 76 9.20 2.09 8.91
CA GLU A 76 9.41 1.91 7.47
C GLU A 76 10.32 0.72 7.19
N VAL A 77 10.17 0.13 6.01
CA VAL A 77 11.04 -0.92 5.50
C VAL A 77 11.20 -0.78 4.00
N GLY A 78 12.45 -0.88 3.53
CA GLY A 78 12.77 -0.97 2.10
C GLY A 78 12.58 -2.40 1.61
N VAL A 79 11.82 -2.58 0.54
CA VAL A 79 11.52 -3.88 -0.06
C VAL A 79 11.68 -3.85 -1.58
N PRO A 80 12.17 -4.92 -2.22
CA PRO A 80 12.20 -4.99 -3.67
C PRO A 80 10.79 -5.22 -4.21
N VAL A 81 10.47 -4.59 -5.34
CA VAL A 81 9.30 -4.91 -6.14
C VAL A 81 9.62 -6.11 -7.03
N TRP A 82 8.77 -7.14 -6.97
CA TRP A 82 9.01 -8.40 -7.64
C TRP A 82 8.56 -8.33 -9.10
N PRO A 83 9.28 -8.96 -10.04
CA PRO A 83 8.75 -9.25 -11.35
C PRO A 83 7.44 -10.04 -11.28
N ARG A 84 6.46 -9.69 -12.11
CA ARG A 84 5.12 -10.28 -12.13
C ARG A 84 5.14 -11.80 -12.26
N ASP A 85 5.98 -12.31 -13.17
CA ASP A 85 6.13 -13.75 -13.42
C ASP A 85 6.68 -14.50 -12.20
N ARG A 86 7.58 -13.86 -11.45
CA ARG A 86 8.08 -14.45 -10.21
C ARG A 86 6.98 -14.49 -9.17
N CYS A 87 6.29 -13.37 -8.96
CA CYS A 87 5.25 -13.29 -7.95
C CYS A 87 4.13 -14.32 -8.21
N THR A 88 3.57 -14.36 -9.41
CA THR A 88 2.48 -15.27 -9.75
C THR A 88 2.85 -16.75 -9.62
N ARG A 89 4.12 -17.12 -9.81
CA ARG A 89 4.60 -18.50 -9.60
C ARG A 89 4.89 -18.83 -8.14
N SER A 90 5.13 -17.81 -7.30
CA SER A 90 5.46 -17.99 -5.88
C SER A 90 4.22 -18.16 -4.99
N PHE A 91 3.04 -17.75 -5.44
CA PHE A 91 1.79 -17.85 -4.67
C PHE A 91 0.83 -18.87 -5.30
N VAL A 92 0.17 -19.67 -4.45
CA VAL A 92 -0.91 -20.59 -4.88
C VAL A 92 -2.17 -19.79 -5.26
N GLN A 93 -2.39 -18.68 -4.57
CA GLN A 93 -3.52 -17.79 -4.81
C GLN A 93 -3.26 -16.97 -6.08
N ARG A 94 -4.32 -16.76 -6.87
CA ARG A 94 -4.27 -15.84 -8.01
C ARG A 94 -3.97 -14.45 -7.49
N ILE A 95 -2.86 -13.87 -7.96
CA ILE A 95 -2.56 -12.47 -7.74
C ILE A 95 -3.27 -11.66 -8.85
N PRO A 96 -4.14 -10.69 -8.53
CA PRO A 96 -4.73 -9.76 -9.51
C PRO A 96 -3.71 -9.11 -10.45
N ASN A 97 -4.13 -8.79 -11.68
CA ASN A 97 -3.32 -7.93 -12.56
C ASN A 97 -3.32 -6.47 -12.11
N THR A 98 -4.21 -6.12 -11.19
CA THR A 98 -4.33 -4.79 -10.55
C THR A 98 -3.42 -4.66 -9.32
N ALA A 99 -2.57 -5.66 -9.05
CA ALA A 99 -1.70 -5.71 -7.88
C ALA A 99 -0.22 -5.86 -8.27
N ILE A 100 0.65 -5.30 -7.44
CA ILE A 100 2.11 -5.43 -7.50
C ILE A 100 2.56 -6.17 -6.24
N CYS A 101 3.60 -7.00 -6.36
CA CYS A 101 4.16 -7.72 -5.23
C CYS A 101 5.47 -7.08 -4.79
N ALA A 102 5.64 -6.91 -3.50
CA ALA A 102 6.87 -6.39 -2.92
C ALA A 102 7.11 -7.05 -1.56
N GLY A 103 8.38 -7.28 -1.23
CA GLY A 103 8.78 -7.94 0.02
C GLY A 103 10.20 -8.49 -0.07
N SER A 104 10.88 -8.64 1.06
CA SER A 104 12.22 -9.23 1.08
C SER A 104 12.19 -10.68 0.63
N TYR A 105 13.06 -11.04 -0.33
CA TYR A 105 13.11 -12.40 -0.88
C TYR A 105 13.46 -13.48 0.14
N GLU A 106 14.25 -13.13 1.15
CA GLU A 106 14.68 -14.02 2.23
C GLU A 106 13.81 -13.88 3.49
N GLY A 107 12.75 -13.07 3.44
CA GLY A 107 11.94 -12.68 4.59
C GLY A 107 12.56 -11.54 5.40
N GLY A 108 11.96 -11.25 6.56
CA GLY A 108 12.41 -10.22 7.50
C GLY A 108 11.93 -8.79 7.20
N GLY A 109 11.67 -8.44 5.93
CA GLY A 109 11.09 -7.15 5.54
C GLY A 109 9.80 -7.31 4.76
N ASP A 110 8.67 -6.92 5.36
CA ASP A 110 7.34 -6.98 4.77
C ASP A 110 6.39 -5.98 5.48
N SER A 111 5.24 -5.73 4.86
CA SER A 111 4.07 -5.17 5.53
C SER A 111 3.52 -6.13 6.59
N CYS A 112 2.88 -5.59 7.63
CA CYS A 112 2.13 -6.39 8.59
C CYS A 112 0.87 -5.64 9.05
N GLN A 113 -0.07 -6.40 9.59
CA GLN A 113 -1.44 -5.96 9.86
C GLN A 113 -1.53 -4.99 11.03
#